data_AF-A0A1D2VQJ1-F1
#
_entry.id   AF-A0A1D2VQJ1-F1
#
_cell.length_a   1.000
_cell.length_b   1.000
_cell.length_c   1.000
_cell.angle_alpha   90.00
_cell.angle_beta   90.00
_cell.angle_gamma   90.00
#
_symmetry.space_group_name_H-M   'P 1'
#
loop_
_entity.id
_entity.type
_entity.pdbx_description
1 polymer ?
#
loop_
_entity_poly.entity_id
_entity_poly.type
_entity_poly.pdbx_seq_one_letter_code
_entity_poly.pdbx_strand_id
1 'polypeptide(L)'
;STLSTAYSSTSSTTSYSAPSTASSYSSSSSSKSSTSAKASSTSSSSDGLTSGIDGDLSAFSGPSSKFVDGTIKCSEFPSGQGVVAIPWVGLSGWTTIMNMDGETSFSCEDGFYCSYACQPGMSKTQWPSEQPSNGISVGGLYCDNGYLKRSNQDSDYLCEWGHDSSYAVNKLDKVVSLCRTDYPGSENMNIPTQLGAGQSKPISVVDSDTYYTWKGGKTSTQYYVNNAGVNAENGCIWGTSAGDVGNWGPLVLGAGYTNGVTYLSLIPNPNNLVAPNYSVEISASGDSTVVGECSYVDGVYVGSSTDGCTLSVTKGSANFVFY
;
A
#
# COMPACT_ATOMS: atom_id res chain seq x y z
N SER A 1 -20.95 -5.62 62.31
CA SER A 1 -21.03 -4.39 61.50
C SER A 1 -19.73 -4.21 60.75
N THR A 2 -19.70 -4.64 59.50
CA THR A 2 -18.51 -4.58 58.63
C THR A 2 -18.89 -3.76 57.40
N LEU A 3 -18.24 -2.60 57.28
CA LEU A 3 -18.42 -1.62 56.21
C LEU A 3 -17.69 -2.10 54.95
N SER A 4 -18.41 -2.06 53.83
CA SER A 4 -17.89 -2.31 52.48
C SER A 4 -17.66 -0.96 51.81
N THR A 5 -16.44 -0.71 51.34
CA THR A 5 -16.08 0.48 50.55
C THR A 5 -15.73 0.06 49.13
N ALA A 6 -16.56 0.48 48.18
CA ALA A 6 -16.32 0.35 46.75
C ALA A 6 -15.46 1.53 46.24
N TYR A 7 -14.37 1.23 45.55
CA TYR A 7 -13.59 2.21 44.80
C TYR A 7 -14.13 2.30 43.36
N SER A 8 -14.52 3.49 42.94
CA SER A 8 -14.93 3.81 41.57
C SER A 8 -13.78 4.54 40.89
N SER A 9 -13.27 4.00 39.79
CA SER A 9 -12.17 4.57 38.99
C SER A 9 -12.73 5.46 37.88
N THR A 10 -12.52 6.76 38.00
CA THR A 10 -12.92 7.76 37.00
C THR A 10 -11.88 7.84 35.88
N SER A 11 -12.26 7.51 34.65
CA SER A 11 -11.41 7.73 33.45
C SER A 11 -11.57 9.17 32.95
N SER A 12 -10.46 9.90 32.89
CA SER A 12 -10.38 11.26 32.36
C SER A 12 -10.08 11.23 30.86
N THR A 13 -11.09 11.54 30.03
CA THR A 13 -10.93 11.80 28.59
C THR A 13 -10.55 13.25 28.34
N THR A 14 -9.32 13.48 27.88
CA THR A 14 -8.87 14.77 27.35
C THR A 14 -9.28 14.91 25.88
N SER A 15 -10.27 15.76 25.60
CA SER A 15 -10.67 16.18 24.26
C SER A 15 -9.73 17.27 23.74
N TYR A 16 -9.04 16.99 22.62
CA TYR A 16 -8.27 17.98 21.86
C TYR A 16 -9.16 18.60 20.78
N SER A 17 -9.29 19.93 20.80
CA SER A 17 -10.10 20.71 19.84
C SER A 17 -9.19 21.33 18.78
N ALA A 18 -9.47 21.05 17.50
CA ALA A 18 -8.81 21.69 16.37
C ALA A 18 -9.40 23.10 16.10
N PRO A 19 -8.58 24.10 15.73
CA PRO A 19 -9.06 25.44 15.41
C PRO A 19 -9.67 25.54 14.00
N SER A 20 -10.85 26.16 13.93
CA SER A 20 -11.62 26.43 12.72
C SER A 20 -11.17 27.74 12.06
N THR A 21 -10.67 27.69 10.83
CA THR A 21 -10.43 28.89 10.01
C THR A 21 -11.48 28.94 8.90
N ALA A 22 -12.46 29.84 9.06
CA ALA A 22 -13.47 30.14 8.05
C ALA A 22 -12.85 30.96 6.91
N SER A 23 -12.97 30.48 5.68
CA SER A 23 -12.69 31.26 4.47
C SER A 23 -13.94 31.26 3.60
N SER A 24 -14.55 32.43 3.49
CA SER A 24 -15.69 32.76 2.65
C SER A 24 -15.30 32.79 1.17
N TYR A 25 -15.95 31.98 0.34
CA TYR A 25 -15.89 32.14 -1.12
C TYR A 25 -17.30 32.32 -1.69
N SER A 26 -17.48 33.46 -2.35
CA SER A 26 -18.67 33.87 -3.07
C SER A 26 -18.95 32.96 -4.28
N SER A 27 -20.20 32.57 -4.41
CA SER A 27 -20.78 31.90 -5.56
C SER A 27 -20.97 32.86 -6.74
N SER A 28 -20.39 32.54 -7.89
CA SER A 28 -20.81 33.10 -9.18
C SER A 28 -21.17 31.97 -10.14
N SER A 29 -22.43 31.98 -10.55
CA SER A 29 -23.01 31.12 -11.56
C SER A 29 -22.59 31.58 -12.95
N SER A 30 -22.13 30.67 -13.80
CA SER A 30 -22.18 30.88 -15.25
C SER A 30 -22.34 29.55 -15.98
N SER A 31 -23.14 29.63 -17.03
CA SER A 31 -23.87 28.59 -17.72
C SER A 31 -23.08 27.90 -18.83
N LYS A 32 -23.43 26.63 -19.04
CA LYS A 32 -23.13 25.70 -20.15
C LYS A 32 -22.74 26.34 -21.49
N SER A 33 -21.77 25.70 -22.15
CA SER A 33 -21.82 25.44 -23.61
C SER A 33 -21.01 24.20 -23.96
N SER A 34 -21.69 23.24 -24.56
CA SER A 34 -21.17 22.00 -25.14
C SER A 34 -20.60 22.26 -26.53
N THR A 35 -19.35 21.87 -26.78
CA THR A 35 -18.83 21.65 -28.13
C THR A 35 -17.99 20.39 -28.15
N SER A 36 -18.49 19.38 -28.86
CA SER A 36 -17.75 18.18 -29.22
C SER A 36 -16.71 18.53 -30.27
N ALA A 37 -15.43 18.33 -29.97
CA ALA A 37 -14.36 18.33 -30.96
C ALA A 37 -13.61 17.01 -30.86
N LYS A 38 -13.76 16.19 -31.90
CA LYS A 38 -12.97 15.00 -32.17
C LYS A 38 -11.62 15.47 -32.72
N ALA A 39 -10.54 15.23 -31.99
CA ALA A 39 -9.18 15.46 -32.45
C ALA A 39 -8.38 14.16 -32.33
N SER A 40 -8.02 13.60 -33.47
CA SER A 40 -6.96 12.61 -33.60
C SER A 40 -5.61 13.30 -33.43
N SER A 41 -4.71 12.72 -32.62
CA SER A 41 -3.31 13.11 -32.59
C SER A 41 -2.42 11.88 -32.37
N THR A 42 -1.87 11.42 -33.49
CA THR A 42 -0.45 11.06 -33.69
C THR A 42 0.35 10.69 -32.45
N SER A 43 0.63 9.40 -32.30
CA SER A 43 1.61 8.86 -31.37
C SER A 43 3.02 9.25 -31.81
N SER A 44 3.57 10.30 -31.22
CA SER A 44 5.00 10.58 -31.20
C SER A 44 5.66 9.75 -30.09
N SER A 45 6.55 8.87 -30.50
CA SER A 45 7.40 8.04 -29.65
C SER A 45 8.32 8.92 -28.79
N SER A 46 8.15 8.82 -27.47
CA SER A 46 9.12 9.30 -26.49
C SER A 46 9.46 8.13 -25.57
N ASP A 47 10.54 7.43 -25.92
CA ASP A 47 11.17 6.39 -25.13
C ASP A 47 11.64 6.98 -23.79
N GLY A 48 11.19 6.40 -22.66
CA GLY A 48 11.70 6.74 -21.32
C GLY A 48 10.76 6.52 -20.10
N LEU A 49 9.46 6.26 -20.29
CA LEU A 49 8.47 6.07 -19.21
C LEU A 49 7.60 4.81 -19.40
N THR A 50 8.21 3.70 -19.79
CA THR A 50 7.46 2.61 -20.48
C THR A 50 6.83 1.55 -19.60
N SER A 51 6.92 1.64 -18.29
CA SER A 51 6.10 0.81 -17.41
C SER A 51 5.36 1.69 -16.43
N GLY A 52 4.03 1.75 -16.55
CA GLY A 52 3.18 2.37 -15.54
C GLY A 52 3.25 1.62 -14.21
N ILE A 53 2.22 1.73 -13.39
CA ILE A 53 2.16 1.09 -12.07
C ILE A 53 2.28 -0.45 -12.10
N ASP A 54 2.23 -1.06 -13.29
CA ASP A 54 2.32 -2.51 -13.50
C ASP A 54 3.76 -3.04 -13.62
N GLY A 55 4.76 -2.15 -13.75
CA GLY A 55 6.16 -2.52 -13.84
C GLY A 55 6.58 -3.15 -15.18
N ASP A 56 7.86 -3.50 -15.26
CA ASP A 56 8.53 -4.01 -16.44
C ASP A 56 8.83 -5.52 -16.37
N LEU A 57 8.67 -6.14 -15.20
CA LEU A 57 8.94 -7.57 -15.00
C LEU A 57 7.67 -8.40 -15.14
N SER A 58 7.79 -9.57 -15.77
CA SER A 58 6.74 -10.60 -15.67
C SER A 58 6.61 -11.09 -14.23
N ALA A 59 5.40 -11.52 -13.85
CA ALA A 59 5.12 -12.03 -12.52
C ALA A 59 6.14 -13.11 -12.11
N PHE A 60 6.73 -12.95 -10.92
CA PHE A 60 7.75 -13.83 -10.35
C PHE A 60 9.02 -14.01 -11.18
N SER A 61 9.27 -13.10 -12.12
CA SER A 61 10.57 -12.96 -12.79
C SER A 61 11.38 -11.91 -12.05
N GLY A 62 12.48 -12.31 -11.42
CA GLY A 62 13.30 -11.40 -10.62
C GLY A 62 14.00 -10.31 -11.47
N PRO A 63 14.40 -9.20 -10.84
CA PRO A 63 15.30 -8.24 -11.46
C PRO A 63 16.57 -8.90 -12.00
N SER A 64 17.06 -8.45 -13.15
CA SER A 64 18.26 -8.96 -13.81
C SER A 64 19.48 -8.05 -13.64
N SER A 65 19.28 -6.80 -13.24
CA SER A 65 20.31 -5.77 -13.15
C SER A 65 20.42 -5.25 -11.72
N LYS A 66 21.62 -5.36 -11.14
CA LYS A 66 21.91 -4.85 -9.80
C LYS A 66 21.90 -3.32 -9.78
N PHE A 67 21.45 -2.74 -8.67
CA PHE A 67 21.58 -1.31 -8.43
C PHE A 67 23.05 -0.97 -8.12
N VAL A 68 23.54 0.14 -8.68
CA VAL A 68 24.92 0.59 -8.48
C VAL A 68 24.92 1.95 -7.78
N ASP A 69 25.40 1.96 -6.55
CA ASP A 69 25.49 3.14 -5.70
C ASP A 69 26.26 4.29 -6.37
N GLY A 70 25.71 5.51 -6.34
CA GLY A 70 26.39 6.70 -6.87
C GLY A 70 26.28 6.92 -8.37
N THR A 71 25.44 6.15 -9.07
CA THR A 71 25.29 6.27 -10.53
C THR A 71 24.08 7.10 -10.95
N ILE A 72 23.05 7.16 -10.10
CA ILE A 72 21.81 7.89 -10.36
C ILE A 72 21.75 9.10 -9.44
N LYS A 73 21.43 10.28 -9.98
CA LYS A 73 21.29 11.51 -9.18
C LYS A 73 20.03 11.45 -8.32
N CYS A 74 20.04 12.09 -7.16
CA CYS A 74 18.83 12.14 -6.31
C CYS A 74 17.65 12.85 -6.98
N SER A 75 17.92 13.75 -7.92
CA SER A 75 16.89 14.41 -8.75
C SER A 75 16.25 13.50 -9.81
N GLU A 76 16.74 12.27 -9.98
CA GLU A 76 16.27 11.30 -10.96
C GLU A 76 15.59 10.11 -10.26
N PHE A 77 14.49 9.62 -10.83
CA PHE A 77 13.77 8.48 -10.28
C PHE A 77 14.25 7.18 -10.95
N PRO A 78 14.64 6.14 -10.19
CA PRO A 78 15.28 4.93 -10.73
C PRO A 78 14.24 3.90 -11.22
N SER A 79 13.41 4.25 -12.21
CA SER A 79 12.41 3.33 -12.79
C SER A 79 13.03 2.08 -13.44
N GLY A 80 12.25 0.99 -13.44
CA GLY A 80 12.61 -0.30 -14.04
C GLY A 80 13.10 -1.32 -13.02
N GLN A 81 13.32 -2.56 -13.46
CA GLN A 81 13.70 -3.66 -12.58
C GLN A 81 12.69 -3.87 -11.43
N GLY A 82 11.41 -3.67 -11.72
CA GLY A 82 10.31 -3.72 -10.77
C GLY A 82 9.99 -2.41 -10.05
N VAL A 83 10.85 -1.38 -10.12
CA VAL A 83 10.60 -0.07 -9.51
C VAL A 83 9.63 0.74 -10.37
N VAL A 84 8.55 1.22 -9.75
CA VAL A 84 7.48 1.99 -10.42
C VAL A 84 7.31 3.36 -9.78
N ALA A 85 7.10 4.38 -10.62
CA ALA A 85 6.87 5.75 -10.18
C ALA A 85 5.40 5.98 -9.78
N ILE A 86 5.18 6.75 -8.72
CA ILE A 86 3.85 7.16 -8.23
C ILE A 86 3.69 8.67 -8.43
N PRO A 87 3.40 9.15 -9.66
CA PRO A 87 3.45 10.59 -9.95
C PRO A 87 2.36 11.40 -9.25
N TRP A 88 1.20 10.80 -8.98
CA TRP A 88 0.03 11.52 -8.44
C TRP A 88 0.18 11.96 -6.99
N VAL A 89 1.15 11.41 -6.23
CA VAL A 89 1.42 11.88 -4.85
C VAL A 89 2.28 13.14 -4.81
N GLY A 90 2.76 13.65 -5.95
CA GLY A 90 3.45 14.94 -6.03
C GLY A 90 4.90 14.95 -5.51
N LEU A 91 5.52 13.78 -5.36
CA LEU A 91 6.88 13.61 -4.86
C LEU A 91 7.84 13.13 -5.96
N SER A 92 7.68 13.62 -7.19
CA SER A 92 8.55 13.27 -8.33
C SER A 92 8.71 11.75 -8.56
N GLY A 93 7.64 10.98 -8.33
CA GLY A 93 7.61 9.52 -8.47
C GLY A 93 7.90 8.74 -7.18
N TRP A 94 8.51 9.36 -6.17
CA TRP A 94 8.73 8.78 -4.85
C TRP A 94 7.42 8.62 -4.07
N THR A 95 7.40 7.71 -3.10
CA THR A 95 6.23 7.42 -2.26
C THR A 95 6.27 8.21 -0.95
N THR A 96 7.46 8.47 -0.42
CA THR A 96 7.73 9.33 0.74
C THR A 96 9.20 9.74 0.70
N ILE A 97 9.53 10.93 1.19
CA ILE A 97 10.90 11.39 1.32
C ILE A 97 11.07 11.88 2.76
N MET A 98 11.90 11.19 3.53
CA MET A 98 11.98 11.38 4.98
C MET A 98 13.40 11.13 5.50
N ASN A 99 13.84 11.89 6.48
CA ASN A 99 15.10 11.63 7.20
C ASN A 99 14.87 10.82 8.49
N MET A 100 15.95 10.50 9.21
CA MET A 100 15.87 9.69 10.44
C MET A 100 15.14 10.37 11.61
N ASP A 101 15.00 11.70 11.56
CA ASP A 101 14.26 12.47 12.56
C ASP A 101 12.76 12.58 12.24
N GLY A 102 12.33 12.04 11.09
CA GLY A 102 10.95 12.09 10.62
C GLY A 102 10.59 13.38 9.90
N GLU A 103 11.57 14.24 9.60
CA GLU A 103 11.36 15.42 8.76
C GLU A 103 11.12 14.96 7.32
N THR A 104 10.17 15.60 6.64
CA THR A 104 9.77 15.25 5.27
C THR A 104 10.22 16.31 4.28
N SER A 105 10.44 15.89 3.03
CA SER A 105 10.77 16.79 1.92
C SER A 105 9.90 16.49 0.70
N PHE A 106 9.78 17.48 -0.19
CA PHE A 106 9.13 17.32 -1.50
C PHE A 106 10.10 16.86 -2.60
N SER A 107 11.40 16.92 -2.33
CA SER A 107 12.46 16.53 -3.26
C SER A 107 13.46 15.60 -2.58
N CYS A 108 13.96 14.63 -3.35
CA CYS A 108 14.99 13.71 -2.85
C CYS A 108 16.32 14.47 -2.81
N GLU A 109 16.81 14.74 -1.60
CA GLU A 109 17.96 15.60 -1.33
C GLU A 109 18.86 15.00 -0.25
N ASP A 110 20.10 15.48 -0.18
CA ASP A 110 21.14 14.93 0.70
C ASP A 110 20.65 14.80 2.15
N GLY A 111 20.86 13.63 2.75
CA GLY A 111 20.40 13.34 4.11
C GLY A 111 19.01 12.72 4.23
N PHE A 112 18.25 12.62 3.13
CA PHE A 112 16.94 11.99 3.11
C PHE A 112 16.97 10.56 2.53
N TYR A 113 16.01 9.76 2.98
CA TYR A 113 15.64 8.49 2.37
C TYR A 113 14.45 8.72 1.44
N CYS A 114 14.62 8.29 0.20
CA CYS A 114 13.67 8.46 -0.89
C CYS A 114 12.99 7.12 -1.16
N SER A 115 11.82 6.96 -0.53
CA SER A 115 11.00 5.76 -0.57
C SER A 115 10.35 5.62 -1.95
N TYR A 116 10.28 4.39 -2.47
CA TYR A 116 9.76 4.09 -3.81
C TYR A 116 8.78 2.92 -3.79
N ALA A 117 8.00 2.77 -4.86
CA ALA A 117 7.10 1.63 -5.03
C ALA A 117 7.76 0.55 -5.90
N CYS A 118 7.37 -0.69 -5.65
CA CYS A 118 7.61 -1.82 -6.54
C CYS A 118 6.29 -2.24 -7.19
N GLN A 119 6.38 -2.84 -8.37
CA GLN A 119 5.22 -3.36 -9.10
C GLN A 119 4.40 -4.38 -8.27
N PRO A 120 3.13 -4.63 -8.64
CA PRO A 120 2.26 -5.57 -7.93
C PRO A 120 2.94 -6.91 -7.66
N GLY A 121 2.80 -7.40 -6.44
CA GLY A 121 3.43 -8.65 -5.96
C GLY A 121 4.85 -8.49 -5.42
N MET A 122 5.49 -7.33 -5.60
CA MET A 122 6.85 -7.08 -5.12
C MET A 122 6.89 -6.14 -3.92
N SER A 123 7.92 -6.31 -3.09
CA SER A 123 8.29 -5.42 -1.99
C SER A 123 9.63 -4.76 -2.30
N LYS A 124 9.82 -3.55 -1.77
CA LYS A 124 11.14 -2.90 -1.80
C LYS A 124 12.14 -3.67 -0.95
N THR A 125 13.42 -3.40 -1.09
CA THR A 125 14.48 -4.06 -0.29
C THR A 125 15.34 -3.07 0.49
N GLN A 126 15.08 -1.77 0.32
CA GLN A 126 15.95 -0.70 0.81
C GLN A 126 15.34 0.01 2.01
N TRP A 127 15.99 -0.13 3.16
CA TRP A 127 15.73 0.60 4.40
C TRP A 127 17.01 0.56 5.26
N PRO A 128 17.27 1.56 6.11
CA PRO A 128 18.37 1.49 7.06
C PRO A 128 18.11 0.41 8.12
N SER A 129 19.17 -0.30 8.52
CA SER A 129 19.10 -1.32 9.59
C SER A 129 18.76 -0.70 10.95
N GLU A 130 19.24 0.52 11.19
CA GLU A 130 18.83 1.34 12.32
C GLU A 130 17.54 2.08 11.97
N GLN A 131 16.50 1.89 12.77
CA GLN A 131 15.21 2.58 12.63
C GLN A 131 15.02 3.56 13.79
N PRO A 132 14.30 4.68 13.59
CA PRO A 132 14.10 5.66 14.65
C PRO A 132 13.37 5.08 15.88
N SER A 133 13.84 5.44 17.07
CA SER A 133 13.36 4.87 18.35
C SER A 133 11.92 5.29 18.69
N ASN A 134 11.46 6.43 18.17
CA ASN A 134 10.08 6.90 18.30
C ASN A 134 9.05 5.99 17.59
N GLY A 135 9.51 5.10 16.71
CA GLY A 135 8.69 4.08 16.05
C GLY A 135 8.20 4.42 14.66
N ILE A 136 8.56 5.58 14.10
CA ILE A 136 8.40 5.77 12.67
C ILE A 136 9.25 4.72 11.92
N SER A 137 8.80 4.34 10.73
CA SER A 137 9.61 3.53 9.83
C SER A 137 10.16 4.44 8.74
N VAL A 138 11.44 4.28 8.44
CA VAL A 138 12.15 4.96 7.35
C VAL A 138 12.63 3.90 6.36
N GLY A 139 12.54 4.22 5.07
CA GLY A 139 12.84 3.29 3.98
C GLY A 139 13.05 4.02 2.67
N GLY A 140 13.63 3.33 1.69
CA GLY A 140 14.03 3.90 0.41
C GLY A 140 15.53 4.00 0.22
N LEU A 141 15.93 4.55 -0.93
CA LEU A 141 17.33 4.84 -1.24
C LEU A 141 17.80 6.08 -0.46
N TYR A 142 19.04 6.10 -0.01
CA TYR A 142 19.61 7.25 0.69
C TYR A 142 20.25 8.21 -0.31
N CYS A 143 19.98 9.51 -0.18
CA CYS A 143 20.66 10.53 -0.97
C CYS A 143 21.93 11.01 -0.25
N ASP A 144 23.08 10.83 -0.90
CA ASP A 144 24.39 11.25 -0.40
C ASP A 144 25.21 11.90 -1.52
N ASN A 145 25.69 13.12 -1.27
CA ASN A 145 26.47 13.92 -2.20
C ASN A 145 25.81 14.07 -3.59
N GLY A 146 24.48 14.21 -3.62
CA GLY A 146 23.66 14.37 -4.81
C GLY A 146 23.36 13.08 -5.58
N TYR A 147 23.76 11.91 -5.08
CA TYR A 147 23.51 10.62 -5.72
C TYR A 147 22.81 9.61 -4.81
N LEU A 148 21.99 8.76 -5.42
CA LEU A 148 21.28 7.67 -4.75
C LEU A 148 22.24 6.55 -4.35
N LYS A 149 22.05 6.04 -3.13
CA LYS A 149 22.78 4.93 -2.52
C LYS A 149 21.79 3.94 -1.91
N ARG A 150 22.14 2.64 -1.94
CA ARG A 150 21.43 1.62 -1.17
C ARG A 150 21.55 1.91 0.32
N SER A 151 20.41 1.91 1.00
CA SER A 151 20.32 1.99 2.46
C SER A 151 20.41 0.61 3.11
N ASN A 152 20.13 -0.46 2.35
CA ASN A 152 20.32 -1.84 2.75
C ASN A 152 21.34 -2.51 1.82
N GLN A 153 22.51 -2.85 2.36
CA GLN A 153 23.59 -3.50 1.61
C GLN A 153 23.42 -5.02 1.50
N ASP A 154 22.44 -5.61 2.19
CA ASP A 154 22.14 -7.05 2.12
C ASP A 154 21.39 -7.43 0.83
N SER A 155 20.92 -6.45 0.04
CA SER A 155 20.27 -6.66 -1.24
C SER A 155 20.88 -5.81 -2.35
N ASP A 156 21.14 -6.45 -3.50
CA ASP A 156 21.65 -5.81 -4.72
C ASP A 156 20.55 -5.27 -5.64
N TYR A 157 19.28 -5.61 -5.38
CA TYR A 157 18.14 -5.25 -6.22
C TYR A 157 17.14 -4.46 -5.42
N LEU A 158 16.49 -3.46 -6.02
CA LEU A 158 15.58 -2.56 -5.32
C LEU A 158 14.23 -3.21 -4.98
N CYS A 159 13.80 -4.19 -5.78
CA CYS A 159 12.53 -4.88 -5.58
C CYS A 159 12.75 -6.39 -5.49
N GLU A 160 11.98 -7.06 -4.65
CA GLU A 160 11.93 -8.52 -4.55
C GLU A 160 10.48 -9.02 -4.56
N TRP A 161 10.27 -10.24 -5.04
CA TRP A 161 8.94 -10.86 -5.06
C TRP A 161 8.54 -11.36 -3.68
N GLY A 162 7.27 -11.20 -3.31
CA GLY A 162 6.68 -11.98 -2.22
C GLY A 162 6.59 -13.47 -2.57
N HIS A 163 6.19 -14.28 -1.59
CA HIS A 163 5.90 -15.69 -1.80
C HIS A 163 4.76 -15.88 -2.81
N ASP A 164 4.94 -16.77 -3.78
CA ASP A 164 3.95 -17.05 -4.83
C ASP A 164 2.82 -17.94 -4.30
N SER A 165 1.92 -17.33 -3.52
CA SER A 165 0.80 -18.04 -2.90
C SER A 165 -0.51 -17.25 -2.84
N SER A 166 -0.55 -16.05 -3.43
CA SER A 166 -1.80 -15.27 -3.48
C SER A 166 -1.85 -14.22 -4.58
N TYR A 167 -3.06 -14.07 -5.14
CA TYR A 167 -3.43 -13.05 -6.10
C TYR A 167 -4.68 -12.31 -5.62
N ALA A 168 -4.85 -11.08 -6.11
CA ALA A 168 -6.14 -10.43 -6.15
C ALA A 168 -6.81 -10.73 -7.49
N VAL A 169 -8.10 -11.03 -7.46
CA VAL A 169 -8.93 -11.38 -8.62
C VAL A 169 -10.16 -10.50 -8.61
N ASN A 170 -10.36 -9.71 -9.66
CA ASN A 170 -11.50 -8.82 -9.79
C ASN A 170 -12.55 -9.40 -10.74
N LYS A 171 -13.68 -9.87 -10.21
CA LYS A 171 -14.84 -10.35 -11.00
C LYS A 171 -15.88 -9.27 -11.28
N LEU A 172 -15.70 -8.05 -10.74
CA LEU A 172 -16.58 -6.92 -10.98
C LEU A 172 -16.37 -6.34 -12.39
N ASP A 173 -17.32 -5.52 -12.83
CA ASP A 173 -17.24 -4.73 -14.06
C ASP A 173 -16.53 -3.37 -13.88
N LYS A 174 -16.09 -3.07 -12.65
CA LYS A 174 -15.38 -1.85 -12.26
C LYS A 174 -13.95 -2.14 -11.83
N VAL A 175 -13.13 -1.11 -11.85
CA VAL A 175 -11.77 -1.15 -11.28
C VAL A 175 -11.82 -1.37 -9.77
N VAL A 176 -10.87 -2.14 -9.23
CA VAL A 176 -10.60 -2.24 -7.79
C VAL A 176 -9.14 -1.84 -7.55
N SER A 177 -8.91 -0.92 -6.63
CA SER A 177 -7.57 -0.42 -6.31
C SER A 177 -7.20 -0.74 -4.88
N LEU A 178 -6.14 -1.53 -4.72
CA LEU A 178 -5.56 -1.91 -3.45
C LEU A 178 -4.33 -1.02 -3.22
N CYS A 179 -4.28 -0.36 -2.08
CA CYS A 179 -3.21 0.56 -1.75
C CYS A 179 -2.45 0.01 -0.56
N ARG A 180 -1.30 -0.61 -0.85
CA ARG A 180 -0.42 -1.13 0.20
C ARG A 180 0.21 0.02 0.97
N THR A 181 0.33 -0.17 2.27
CA THR A 181 1.12 0.72 3.12
C THR A 181 2.58 0.78 2.62
N ASP A 182 3.17 1.96 2.61
CA ASP A 182 4.54 2.23 2.19
C ASP A 182 5.58 1.72 3.20
N TYR A 183 5.58 0.43 3.48
CA TYR A 183 6.29 -0.14 4.61
C TYR A 183 7.39 -1.12 4.19
N PRO A 184 8.65 -0.94 4.63
CA PRO A 184 9.19 0.19 5.40
C PRO A 184 9.34 1.47 4.57
N GLY A 185 9.16 2.63 5.18
CA GLY A 185 9.17 3.92 4.46
C GLY A 185 8.32 5.00 5.12
N SER A 186 7.01 4.77 5.15
CA SER A 186 6.03 5.56 5.88
C SER A 186 4.78 4.72 6.14
N GLU A 187 3.81 5.27 6.87
CA GLU A 187 2.50 4.65 7.06
C GLU A 187 1.50 5.06 5.96
N ASN A 188 1.96 5.60 4.82
CA ASN A 188 1.07 6.06 3.76
C ASN A 188 0.53 4.89 2.91
N MET A 189 -0.73 4.96 2.48
CA MET A 189 -1.41 3.94 1.67
C MET A 189 -1.30 4.29 0.19
N ASN A 190 -0.08 4.31 -0.34
CA ASN A 190 0.17 4.85 -1.69
C ASN A 190 0.92 3.90 -2.63
N ILE A 191 1.16 2.66 -2.23
CA ILE A 191 1.75 1.64 -3.11
C ILE A 191 0.61 0.91 -3.85
N PRO A 192 0.44 1.13 -5.16
CA PRO A 192 -0.77 0.72 -5.87
C PRO A 192 -0.72 -0.73 -6.33
N THR A 193 -1.89 -1.38 -6.33
CA THR A 193 -2.21 -2.53 -7.16
C THR A 193 -3.62 -2.33 -7.71
N GLN A 194 -3.73 -2.03 -9.00
CA GLN A 194 -5.00 -1.74 -9.65
C GLN A 194 -5.44 -2.91 -10.53
N LEU A 195 -6.65 -3.43 -10.31
CA LEU A 195 -7.25 -4.47 -11.12
C LEU A 195 -8.39 -3.90 -11.95
N GLY A 196 -8.28 -3.96 -13.26
CA GLY A 196 -9.42 -3.75 -14.17
C GLY A 196 -10.44 -4.89 -14.05
N ALA A 197 -11.57 -4.73 -14.74
CA ALA A 197 -12.61 -5.76 -14.79
C ALA A 197 -12.05 -7.09 -15.31
N GLY A 198 -12.35 -8.19 -14.62
CA GLY A 198 -11.89 -9.54 -14.97
C GLY A 198 -10.40 -9.79 -14.76
N GLN A 199 -9.62 -8.81 -14.28
CA GLN A 199 -8.17 -8.95 -14.14
C GLN A 199 -7.78 -9.67 -12.85
N SER A 200 -6.57 -10.22 -12.87
CA SER A 200 -5.90 -10.75 -11.68
C SER A 200 -4.48 -10.23 -11.61
N LYS A 201 -4.01 -9.90 -10.41
CA LYS A 201 -2.63 -9.42 -10.17
C LYS A 201 -2.06 -10.06 -8.90
N PRO A 202 -0.75 -10.36 -8.88
CA PRO A 202 -0.11 -10.94 -7.70
C PRO A 202 -0.18 -9.96 -6.52
N ILE A 203 -0.30 -10.53 -5.32
CA ILE A 203 -0.22 -9.81 -4.06
C ILE A 203 1.13 -10.11 -3.43
N SER A 204 1.78 -9.09 -2.87
CA SER A 204 3.04 -9.29 -2.18
C SER A 204 2.80 -10.03 -0.86
N VAL A 205 2.91 -11.34 -0.85
CA VAL A 205 2.91 -12.15 0.37
C VAL A 205 4.32 -12.11 0.97
N VAL A 206 4.60 -11.15 1.84
CA VAL A 206 5.95 -10.98 2.41
C VAL A 206 6.35 -12.20 3.25
N ASP A 207 7.58 -12.70 3.05
CA ASP A 207 8.19 -13.66 3.98
C ASP A 207 8.60 -12.93 5.26
N SER A 208 7.76 -13.06 6.27
CA SER A 208 7.91 -12.40 7.56
C SER A 208 9.08 -12.92 8.38
N ASP A 209 9.71 -14.05 7.99
CA ASP A 209 10.87 -14.61 8.68
C ASP A 209 12.18 -13.91 8.28
N THR A 210 12.24 -13.35 7.07
CA THR A 210 13.48 -12.79 6.50
C THR A 210 13.38 -11.33 6.06
N TYR A 211 12.18 -10.78 5.94
CA TYR A 211 11.97 -9.39 5.54
C TYR A 211 12.17 -8.41 6.71
N TYR A 212 11.69 -7.17 6.54
CA TYR A 212 11.75 -6.11 7.52
C TYR A 212 11.12 -6.50 8.87
N THR A 213 11.80 -6.16 9.98
CA THR A 213 11.33 -6.36 11.35
C THR A 213 11.16 -5.01 12.03
N TRP A 214 9.93 -4.69 12.45
CA TRP A 214 9.65 -3.43 13.14
C TRP A 214 9.54 -3.64 14.64
N LYS A 215 10.42 -2.99 15.42
CA LYS A 215 10.45 -3.10 16.89
C LYS A 215 10.45 -4.55 17.41
N GLY A 216 11.14 -5.44 16.68
CA GLY A 216 11.20 -6.88 16.99
C GLY A 216 9.98 -7.69 16.51
N GLY A 217 8.99 -7.03 15.90
CA GLY A 217 7.82 -7.66 15.31
C GLY A 217 8.02 -8.01 13.84
N LYS A 218 7.57 -9.22 13.48
CA LYS A 218 7.43 -9.66 12.09
C LYS A 218 6.47 -8.76 11.32
N THR A 219 6.73 -8.53 10.05
CA THR A 219 5.89 -7.69 9.20
C THR A 219 5.16 -8.51 8.14
N SER A 220 3.92 -8.12 7.87
CA SER A 220 3.12 -8.59 6.74
C SER A 220 2.72 -7.39 5.90
N THR A 221 2.25 -7.63 4.68
CA THR A 221 1.68 -6.54 3.88
C THR A 221 0.26 -6.25 4.31
N GLN A 222 -0.10 -4.98 4.28
CA GLN A 222 -1.47 -4.51 4.47
C GLN A 222 -1.89 -3.68 3.26
N TYR A 223 -3.04 -4.02 2.67
CA TYR A 223 -3.62 -3.30 1.53
C TYR A 223 -4.94 -2.68 1.95
N TYR A 224 -5.05 -1.37 1.81
CA TYR A 224 -6.30 -0.66 1.98
C TYR A 224 -7.04 -0.66 0.66
N VAL A 225 -8.20 -1.31 0.64
CA VAL A 225 -8.96 -1.52 -0.59
C VAL A 225 -10.00 -0.42 -0.71
N ASN A 226 -9.93 0.34 -1.78
CA ASN A 226 -10.91 1.39 -2.07
C ASN A 226 -12.22 0.77 -2.59
N ASN A 227 -13.31 1.54 -2.53
CA ASN A 227 -14.56 1.20 -3.21
C ASN A 227 -14.34 0.92 -4.71
N ALA A 228 -15.07 -0.06 -5.25
CA ALA A 228 -15.02 -0.39 -6.67
C ALA A 228 -15.44 0.81 -7.52
N GLY A 229 -14.64 1.12 -8.54
CA GLY A 229 -14.75 2.32 -9.37
C GLY A 229 -13.71 3.41 -9.03
N VAL A 230 -13.02 3.31 -7.89
CA VAL A 230 -11.92 4.22 -7.54
C VAL A 230 -10.61 3.66 -8.09
N ASN A 231 -9.96 4.41 -8.99
CA ASN A 231 -8.66 4.05 -9.57
C ASN A 231 -7.50 4.36 -8.60
N ALA A 232 -6.29 3.87 -8.89
CA ALA A 232 -5.13 4.00 -8.01
C ALA A 232 -4.72 5.47 -7.79
N GLU A 233 -4.83 6.32 -8.82
CA GLU A 233 -4.48 7.74 -8.72
C GLU A 233 -5.37 8.49 -7.72
N ASN A 234 -6.65 8.16 -7.64
CA ASN A 234 -7.59 8.78 -6.70
C ASN A 234 -7.68 8.05 -5.36
N GLY A 235 -7.37 6.75 -5.33
CA GLY A 235 -7.53 5.89 -4.18
C GLY A 235 -6.27 5.71 -3.33
N CYS A 236 -5.09 5.67 -3.96
CA CYS A 236 -3.82 5.40 -3.29
C CYS A 236 -3.12 6.70 -2.91
N ILE A 237 -3.77 7.42 -2.00
CA ILE A 237 -3.36 8.70 -1.43
C ILE A 237 -3.58 8.69 0.08
N TRP A 238 -3.01 9.68 0.76
CA TRP A 238 -3.44 9.98 2.13
C TRP A 238 -4.75 10.77 2.11
N GLY A 239 -5.85 10.09 2.43
CA GLY A 239 -7.20 10.64 2.48
C GLY A 239 -7.51 11.46 3.73
N THR A 240 -8.75 11.95 3.80
CA THR A 240 -9.27 12.74 4.93
C THR A 240 -10.45 12.03 5.58
N SER A 241 -10.76 12.40 6.83
CA SER A 241 -11.83 11.78 7.62
C SER A 241 -13.25 11.92 7.05
N ALA A 242 -13.43 12.79 6.05
CA ALA A 242 -14.70 12.92 5.34
C ALA A 242 -14.79 12.03 4.09
N GLY A 243 -13.71 11.35 3.71
CA GLY A 243 -13.63 10.50 2.51
C GLY A 243 -13.59 9.00 2.85
N ASP A 244 -13.44 8.20 1.80
CA ASP A 244 -13.46 6.73 1.83
C ASP A 244 -12.30 6.10 1.05
N VAL A 245 -11.21 6.85 0.87
CA VAL A 245 -10.04 6.45 0.08
C VAL A 245 -8.77 6.34 0.92
N GLY A 246 -7.82 5.52 0.46
CA GLY A 246 -6.52 5.34 1.10
C GLY A 246 -6.64 4.85 2.54
N ASN A 247 -6.11 5.62 3.50
CA ASN A 247 -6.26 5.35 4.94
C ASN A 247 -7.71 5.26 5.43
N TRP A 248 -8.67 5.78 4.66
CA TRP A 248 -10.11 5.69 4.93
C TRP A 248 -10.82 4.66 4.06
N GLY A 249 -10.10 3.79 3.35
CA GLY A 249 -10.68 2.68 2.59
C GLY A 249 -11.52 1.75 3.49
N PRO A 250 -12.63 1.19 3.00
CA PRO A 250 -13.56 0.40 3.82
C PRO A 250 -13.02 -0.94 4.33
N LEU A 251 -11.94 -1.45 3.74
CA LEU A 251 -11.41 -2.79 4.02
C LEU A 251 -9.88 -2.81 3.99
N VAL A 252 -9.27 -3.59 4.88
CA VAL A 252 -7.84 -3.90 4.85
C VAL A 252 -7.63 -5.39 4.55
N LEU A 253 -6.71 -5.71 3.65
CA LEU A 253 -6.23 -7.08 3.43
C LEU A 253 -4.87 -7.26 4.09
N GLY A 254 -4.69 -8.36 4.82
CA GLY A 254 -3.39 -8.76 5.34
C GLY A 254 -2.81 -9.94 4.54
N ALA A 255 -1.53 -9.90 4.19
CA ALA A 255 -0.86 -11.04 3.56
C ALA A 255 0.59 -11.20 4.02
N GLY A 256 0.92 -12.38 4.56
CA GLY A 256 2.26 -12.74 5.00
C GLY A 256 2.50 -14.25 4.96
N TYR A 257 3.78 -14.64 4.95
CA TYR A 257 4.24 -16.02 4.99
C TYR A 257 5.23 -16.20 6.13
N THR A 258 5.06 -17.25 6.91
CA THR A 258 6.01 -17.62 7.97
C THR A 258 5.88 -19.09 8.28
N ASN A 259 6.99 -19.74 8.63
CA ASN A 259 7.02 -21.15 9.04
C ASN A 259 6.29 -22.11 8.07
N GLY A 260 6.39 -21.87 6.76
CA GLY A 260 5.77 -22.73 5.75
C GLY A 260 4.28 -22.48 5.48
N VAL A 261 3.69 -21.44 6.07
CA VAL A 261 2.25 -21.14 5.97
C VAL A 261 2.05 -19.72 5.48
N THR A 262 1.19 -19.55 4.48
CA THR A 262 0.67 -18.23 4.10
C THR A 262 -0.58 -17.90 4.89
N TYR A 263 -0.66 -16.70 5.43
CA TYR A 263 -1.80 -16.15 6.13
C TYR A 263 -2.39 -15.01 5.32
N LEU A 264 -3.67 -15.13 4.98
CA LEU A 264 -4.42 -14.12 4.23
C LEU A 264 -5.61 -13.67 5.08
N SER A 265 -5.77 -12.37 5.28
CA SER A 265 -6.75 -11.82 6.23
C SER A 265 -7.61 -10.75 5.59
N LEU A 266 -8.87 -10.68 6.02
CA LEU A 266 -9.76 -9.54 5.81
C LEU A 266 -9.92 -8.85 7.16
N ILE A 267 -9.58 -7.57 7.24
CA ILE A 267 -9.44 -6.83 8.49
C ILE A 267 -10.31 -5.56 8.41
N PRO A 268 -11.14 -5.27 9.44
CA PRO A 268 -11.85 -4.01 9.54
C PRO A 268 -10.88 -2.83 9.56
N ASN A 269 -11.12 -1.81 8.74
CA ASN A 269 -10.38 -0.55 8.89
C ASN A 269 -10.97 0.23 10.08
N PRO A 270 -10.21 0.49 11.17
CA PRO A 270 -10.74 1.25 12.30
C PRO A 270 -11.14 2.69 11.94
N ASN A 271 -10.63 3.24 10.83
CA ASN A 271 -10.99 4.57 10.35
C ASN A 271 -12.32 4.58 9.58
N ASN A 272 -12.73 3.46 8.97
CA ASN A 272 -13.94 3.39 8.16
C ASN A 272 -14.64 2.04 8.34
N LEU A 273 -15.78 2.07 9.03
CA LEU A 273 -16.63 0.90 9.27
C LEU A 273 -17.81 0.79 8.28
N VAL A 274 -17.86 1.68 7.27
CA VAL A 274 -18.87 1.62 6.22
C VAL A 274 -18.50 0.48 5.27
N ALA A 275 -19.45 -0.42 5.02
CA ALA A 275 -19.24 -1.55 4.12
C ALA A 275 -18.90 -1.07 2.69
N PRO A 276 -17.99 -1.77 1.99
CA PRO A 276 -17.66 -1.48 0.59
C PRO A 276 -18.83 -1.80 -0.34
N ASN A 277 -18.76 -1.28 -1.56
CA ASN A 277 -19.72 -1.56 -2.64
C ASN A 277 -19.41 -2.86 -3.42
N TYR A 278 -18.73 -3.82 -2.80
CA TYR A 278 -18.38 -5.14 -3.33
C TYR A 278 -18.34 -6.16 -2.19
N SER A 279 -18.37 -7.44 -2.55
CA SER A 279 -18.02 -8.53 -1.63
C SER A 279 -16.62 -9.05 -1.91
N VAL A 280 -15.99 -9.66 -0.91
CA VAL A 280 -14.70 -10.32 -1.08
C VAL A 280 -14.67 -11.65 -0.35
N GLU A 281 -14.06 -12.66 -0.96
CA GLU A 281 -13.76 -13.94 -0.33
C GLU A 281 -12.29 -14.29 -0.51
N ILE A 282 -11.73 -15.05 0.42
CA ILE A 282 -10.43 -15.71 0.24
C ILE A 282 -10.70 -17.14 -0.21
N SER A 283 -10.38 -17.45 -1.46
CA SER A 283 -10.72 -18.73 -2.09
C SER A 283 -9.47 -19.51 -2.50
N ALA A 284 -9.43 -20.79 -2.16
CA ALA A 284 -8.33 -21.69 -2.54
C ALA A 284 -8.24 -21.83 -4.07
N SER A 285 -7.02 -21.86 -4.61
CA SER A 285 -6.77 -22.09 -6.03
C SER A 285 -6.43 -23.56 -6.30
N GLY A 286 -7.04 -24.18 -7.30
CA GLY A 286 -6.68 -25.56 -7.72
C GLY A 286 -6.71 -26.56 -6.56
N ASP A 287 -5.68 -27.42 -6.47
CA ASP A 287 -5.55 -28.49 -5.44
C ASP A 287 -4.92 -28.00 -4.12
N SER A 288 -5.10 -26.73 -3.77
CA SER A 288 -4.52 -26.12 -2.58
C SER A 288 -5.16 -26.65 -1.29
N THR A 289 -4.38 -26.66 -0.21
CA THR A 289 -4.85 -27.01 1.13
C THR A 289 -4.92 -25.76 1.99
N VAL A 290 -6.12 -25.46 2.47
CA VAL A 290 -6.41 -24.29 3.29
C VAL A 290 -7.07 -24.69 4.60
N VAL A 291 -6.90 -23.86 5.63
CA VAL A 291 -7.53 -24.01 6.93
C VAL A 291 -8.27 -22.71 7.26
N GLY A 292 -9.55 -22.87 7.63
CA GLY A 292 -10.45 -21.75 7.88
C GLY A 292 -11.24 -21.33 6.62
N GLU A 293 -12.14 -20.39 6.84
CA GLU A 293 -12.91 -19.69 5.82
C GLU A 293 -12.74 -18.20 6.10
N CYS A 294 -12.79 -17.36 5.07
CA CYS A 294 -12.74 -15.92 5.27
C CYS A 294 -13.40 -15.18 4.12
N SER A 295 -14.51 -14.49 4.40
CA SER A 295 -15.18 -13.61 3.45
C SER A 295 -15.79 -12.40 4.15
N TYR A 296 -16.07 -11.37 3.37
CA TYR A 296 -16.74 -10.16 3.80
C TYR A 296 -17.83 -9.82 2.78
N VAL A 297 -19.08 -10.03 3.20
CA VAL A 297 -20.27 -9.98 2.34
C VAL A 297 -21.31 -9.11 3.04
N ASP A 298 -21.81 -8.09 2.33
CA ASP A 298 -22.84 -7.16 2.84
C ASP A 298 -22.52 -6.57 4.23
N GLY A 299 -21.23 -6.26 4.47
CA GLY A 299 -20.79 -5.68 5.74
C GLY A 299 -20.58 -6.70 6.87
N VAL A 300 -20.61 -8.01 6.59
CA VAL A 300 -20.48 -9.08 7.58
C VAL A 300 -19.27 -9.96 7.27
N TYR A 301 -18.41 -10.17 8.26
CA TYR A 301 -17.29 -11.11 8.17
C TYR A 301 -17.75 -12.54 8.44
N VAL A 302 -17.25 -13.49 7.64
CA VAL A 302 -17.47 -14.93 7.79
C VAL A 302 -16.15 -15.61 8.12
N GLY A 303 -16.20 -16.66 8.94
CA GLY A 303 -15.02 -17.45 9.34
C GLY A 303 -14.27 -16.91 10.56
N SER A 304 -14.79 -15.85 11.19
CA SER A 304 -14.33 -15.29 12.48
C SER A 304 -15.33 -14.23 12.99
N SER A 305 -15.05 -13.59 14.14
CA SER A 305 -15.88 -12.57 14.83
C SER A 305 -15.98 -11.23 14.06
N THR A 306 -16.49 -10.19 14.73
CA THR A 306 -16.52 -8.79 14.25
C THR A 306 -15.15 -8.19 13.95
N ASP A 307 -14.06 -8.87 14.31
CA ASP A 307 -12.69 -8.34 14.26
C ASP A 307 -11.94 -8.69 12.95
N GLY A 308 -12.66 -9.17 11.95
CA GLY A 308 -12.11 -9.67 10.68
C GLY A 308 -12.00 -11.19 10.65
N CYS A 309 -11.36 -11.73 9.62
CA CYS A 309 -11.12 -13.17 9.46
C CYS A 309 -9.75 -13.45 8.84
N THR A 310 -9.28 -14.70 8.95
CA THR A 310 -8.02 -15.15 8.36
C THR A 310 -8.15 -16.57 7.84
N LEU A 311 -7.65 -16.81 6.64
CA LEU A 311 -7.49 -18.12 6.03
C LEU A 311 -6.00 -18.45 5.95
N SER A 312 -5.65 -19.66 6.34
CA SER A 312 -4.27 -20.16 6.26
C SER A 312 -4.11 -21.09 5.07
N VAL A 313 -3.07 -20.91 4.27
CA VAL A 313 -2.70 -21.79 3.16
C VAL A 313 -1.49 -22.62 3.60
N THR A 314 -1.69 -23.92 3.77
CA THR A 314 -0.63 -24.87 4.16
C THR A 314 0.01 -25.57 2.97
N LYS A 315 -0.62 -25.50 1.79
CA LYS A 315 -0.08 -25.96 0.51
C LYS A 315 -0.76 -25.23 -0.64
N GLY A 316 0.01 -24.77 -1.62
CA GLY A 316 -0.50 -24.11 -2.82
C GLY A 316 -0.80 -22.63 -2.58
N SER A 317 -1.93 -22.15 -3.09
CA SER A 317 -2.30 -20.73 -3.07
C SER A 317 -3.79 -20.50 -2.79
N ALA A 318 -4.10 -19.30 -2.32
CA ALA A 318 -5.47 -18.80 -2.21
C ALA A 318 -5.52 -17.32 -2.58
N ASN A 319 -6.63 -16.87 -3.13
CA ASN A 319 -6.75 -15.54 -3.72
C ASN A 319 -7.81 -14.72 -3.02
N PHE A 320 -7.59 -13.40 -2.96
CA PHE A 320 -8.64 -12.44 -2.66
C PHE A 320 -9.49 -12.26 -3.91
N VAL A 321 -10.77 -12.63 -3.84
CA VAL A 321 -11.69 -12.60 -4.97
C VAL A 321 -12.78 -11.57 -4.70
N PHE A 322 -12.77 -10.48 -5.48
CA PHE A 322 -13.78 -9.43 -5.43
C PHE A 322 -14.93 -9.73 -6.40
N TYR A 323 -16.18 -9.58 -5.96
CA TYR A 323 -17.38 -9.87 -6.75
C TYR A 323 -18.62 -9.06 -6.34
#